data_AF-R5BUW7-F1
#
_entry.id   AF-R5BUW7-F1
#
_cell.length_a   1.000
_cell.length_b   1.000
_cell.length_c   1.000
_cell.angle_alpha   90.00
_cell.angle_beta   90.00
_cell.angle_gamma   90.00
#
_symmetry.space_group_name_H-M   'P 1'
#
loop_
_entity.id
_entity.type
_entity.pdbx_description
1 polymer ?
#
loop_
_entity_poly.entity_id
_entity_poly.type
_entity_poly.pdbx_seq_one_letter_code
_entity_poly.pdbx_strand_id
1 'polypeptide(L)' 'MCMPGDNITMTIELITPIAIEAGLRFAIREGGHTVGAGVVTEIIEG' A
#
# COMPACT_ATOMS: atom_id res chain seq x y z
N MET A 1 -3.41 -11.58 7.39
CA MET A 1 -3.29 -11.15 8.81
C MET A 1 -1.88 -10.68 9.02
N CYS A 2 -1.70 -9.52 9.66
CA CYS A 2 -0.40 -8.94 9.99
C CYS A 2 -0.46 -8.31 11.38
N MET A 3 0.68 -8.21 12.05
CA MET A 3 0.81 -7.61 13.37
C MET A 3 1.54 -6.26 13.29
N PRO A 4 1.31 -5.33 14.24
CA PRO A 4 2.10 -4.12 14.33
C PRO A 4 3.60 -4.44 14.43
N GLY A 5 4.39 -3.87 13.51
CA GLY A 5 5.84 -4.10 13.41
C GLY A 5 6.26 -5.10 12.33
N ASP A 6 5.32 -5.84 11.75
CA ASP A 6 5.63 -6.74 10.64
C ASP A 6 5.95 -5.96 9.35
N ASN A 7 6.99 -6.42 8.65
CA ASN A 7 7.23 -6.04 7.25
C ASN A 7 6.64 -7.13 6.36
N ILE A 8 5.69 -6.76 5.50
CA ILE A 8 5.00 -7.69 4.62
C ILE A 8 4.90 -7.15 3.20
N THR A 9 4.82 -8.07 2.23
CA THR A 9 4.45 -7.76 0.85
C THR A 9 2.98 -8.12 0.65
N MET A 10 2.23 -7.25 -0.03
CA MET A 10 0.80 -7.45 -0.29
C MET A 10 0.42 -6.93 -1.68
N THR A 11 -0.60 -7.54 -2.28
CA THR A 11 -1.28 -7.01 -3.47
C THR A 11 -2.42 -6.10 -3.03
N ILE A 12 -2.53 -4.93 -3.65
CA ILE A 12 -3.55 -3.93 -3.34
C ILE A 12 -4.32 -3.61 -4.63
N GLU A 13 -5.64 -3.67 -4.57
CA GLU A 13 -6.54 -3.20 -5.63
C GLU A 13 -7.12 -1.84 -5.23
N LEU A 14 -7.05 -0.86 -6.12
CA LEU A 14 -7.59 0.48 -5.88
C LEU A 14 -9.00 0.59 -6.45
N ILE A 15 -9.90 1.15 -5.66
CA ILE A 15 -11.29 1.41 -6.10
C ILE A 15 -11.40 2.50 -7.17
N THR A 16 -10.35 3.30 -7.34
CA THR A 16 -10.27 4.38 -8.33
C THR A 16 -8.86 4.42 -8.93
N PRO A 17 -8.72 4.67 -10.25
CA PRO A 17 -7.42 4.81 -10.88
C PRO A 17 -6.63 5.98 -10.31
N ILE A 18 -5.35 5.75 -10.03
CA ILE A 18 -4.38 6.77 -9.59
C ILE A 18 -3.11 6.56 -10.41
N ALA A 19 -2.44 7.66 -10.78
CA ALA A 19 -1.12 7.58 -11.41
C ALA A 19 -0.10 7.04 -10.38
N ILE A 20 0.49 5.89 -10.67
CA ILE A 20 1.39 5.16 -9.79
C ILE A 20 2.62 4.73 -10.58
N GLU A 21 3.76 4.69 -9.91
CA GLU A 21 5.03 4.16 -10.43
C GLU A 21 5.73 3.30 -9.36
N ALA A 22 6.58 2.36 -9.79
CA ALA A 22 7.41 1.59 -8.87
C ALA A 22 8.38 2.54 -8.12
N GLY A 23 8.54 2.30 -6.82
CA GLY A 23 9.32 3.17 -5.93
C GLY A 23 8.51 4.30 -5.28
N LEU A 24 7.27 4.55 -5.73
CA LEU A 24 6.39 5.52 -5.09
C LEU A 24 6.09 5.10 -3.64
N ARG A 25 6.27 6.02 -2.70
CA ARG A 25 5.97 5.80 -1.27
C ARG A 25 4.55 6.24 -0.94
N PHE A 26 3.89 5.52 -0.04
CA PHE A 26 2.53 5.82 0.39
C PHE A 26 2.31 5.50 1.87
N ALA A 27 1.20 6.01 2.42
CA ALA A 27 0.74 5.72 3.77
C ALA A 27 -0.63 5.01 3.72
N ILE A 28 -0.85 4.05 4.62
CA ILE A 28 -2.14 3.39 4.79
C ILE A 28 -2.84 4.03 6.00
N ARG A 29 -4.10 4.44 5.83
CA ARG A 29 -4.87 5.11 6.87
C ARG A 29 -6.23 4.45 7.09
N GLU A 30 -6.59 4.31 8.35
CA GLU A 30 -7.89 3.79 8.79
C GLU A 30 -8.34 4.57 10.03
N GLY A 31 -9.63 4.93 10.10
CA GLY A 31 -10.19 5.63 11.26
C GLY A 31 -9.51 6.97 11.60
N GLY A 32 -8.82 7.60 10.64
CA GLY A 32 -8.06 8.85 10.85
C GLY A 32 -6.62 8.65 11.33
N HIS A 33 -6.17 7.42 11.57
CA HIS A 33 -4.80 7.12 11.99
C HIS A 33 -3.97 6.56 10.83
N THR A 34 -2.65 6.77 10.88
CA THR A 34 -1.71 6.06 10.00
C THR A 34 -1.40 4.71 10.61
N VAL A 35 -1.72 3.63 9.87
CA VAL A 35 -1.57 2.25 10.33
C VAL A 35 -0.43 1.52 9.60
N GLY A 36 0.10 2.10 8.54
CA GLY A 36 1.23 1.55 7.81
C GLY A 36 1.85 2.55 6.85
N ALA A 37 3.06 2.24 6.38
CA ALA A 37 3.75 2.94 5.31
C ALA A 37 4.32 1.91 4.35
N GLY A 38 4.34 2.24 3.06
CA GLY A 38 4.75 1.31 2.02
C GLY A 38 5.47 1.98 0.87
N VAL A 39 6.02 1.14 0.01
CA VAL A 39 6.60 1.50 -1.28
C VAL A 39 6.05 0.55 -2.33
N VAL A 40 5.67 1.07 -3.49
CA VAL A 40 5.18 0.27 -4.60
C VAL A 40 6.35 -0.52 -5.19
N THR A 41 6.26 -1.85 -5.19
CA THR A 41 7.31 -2.72 -5.75
C THR A 41 7.05 -3.06 -7.21
N GLU A 42 5.80 -3.28 -7.58
CA GLU A 42 5.36 -3.69 -8.93
C GLU A 42 3.94 -3.20 -9.18
N ILE A 43 3.62 -2.87 -10.45
CA ILE A 43 2.26 -2.57 -10.90
C ILE A 43 1.73 -3.82 -11.59
N ILE A 44 0.62 -4.35 -11.07
CA ILE A 44 -0.04 -5.54 -11.60
C ILE A 44 -1.29 -5.05 -12.33
N GLU A 45 -1.42 -5.38 -13.61
CA GLU A 45 -2.62 -5.09 -14.40
C GLU A 45 -3.63 -6.23 -14.20
N GLY A 46 -4.88 -5.86 -13.89
CA GLY A 46 -6.02 -6.76 -13.69
C GLY A 46 -7.14 -6.48 -14.67
#